data_AF-A0A1Q6DVV7-F1
#
_entry.id   AF-A0A1Q6DVV7-F1
#
_cell.length_a   1.000
_cell.length_b   1.000
_cell.length_c   1.000
_cell.angle_alpha   90.00
_cell.angle_beta   90.00
_cell.angle_gamma   90.00
#
_symmetry.space_group_name_H-M   'P 1'
#
loop_
_entity.id
_entity.type
_entity.pdbx_description
1 polymer ?
#
loop_
_entity_poly.entity_id
_entity_poly.type
_entity_poly.pdbx_seq_one_letter_code
_entity_poly.pdbx_strand_id
1 'polypeptide(L)'
;MDIGGGGEGVISKLQDNKVISIGKVEKELIEAQKSTLNSLNILMDATNLNFLEESFEVVTSFFTLMCIPTEDREEVLSKMWIS
;
A
#
# COMPACT_ATOMS: atom_id res chain seq x y z
N MET A 1 -3.55 3.05 5.65
CA MET A 1 -2.68 2.91 4.46
C MET A 1 -2.78 1.50 3.93
N ASP A 2 -2.72 1.32 2.62
CA ASP A 2 -2.68 0.02 1.96
C ASP A 2 -1.35 -0.20 1.25
N ILE A 3 -0.58 -1.21 1.67
CA ILE A 3 0.68 -1.58 1.04
C ILE A 3 0.39 -2.53 -0.12
N GLY A 4 0.82 -2.13 -1.32
CA GLY A 4 0.64 -2.89 -2.55
C GLY A 4 -0.75 -2.75 -3.17
N GLY A 5 -1.41 -1.60 -3.01
CA GLY A 5 -2.77 -1.35 -3.50
C GLY A 5 -2.91 -1.18 -5.03
N GLY A 6 -1.95 -1.67 -5.81
CA GLY A 6 -2.01 -1.66 -7.27
C GLY A 6 -2.96 -2.72 -7.86
N GLY A 7 -3.03 -2.75 -9.19
CA GLY A 7 -3.83 -3.72 -9.95
C GLY A 7 -5.33 -3.44 -9.78
N GLU A 8 -6.02 -4.37 -9.13
CA GLU A 8 -7.46 -4.26 -8.91
C GLU A 8 -7.87 -3.27 -7.81
N GLY A 9 -6.93 -2.78 -7.00
CA GLY A 9 -7.24 -1.82 -5.92
C GLY A 9 -8.24 -2.37 -4.90
N VAL A 10 -8.14 -3.66 -4.55
CA VAL A 10 -9.13 -4.39 -3.75
C VAL A 10 -9.47 -3.69 -2.43
N ILE A 11 -8.46 -3.28 -1.65
CA ILE A 11 -8.71 -2.62 -0.37
C ILE A 11 -9.44 -1.30 -0.56
N SER A 12 -9.03 -0.50 -1.55
CA SER A 12 -9.70 0.77 -1.89
C SER A 12 -11.15 0.59 -2.34
N LYS A 13 -11.50 -0.53 -3.02
CA LYS A 13 -12.90 -0.86 -3.37
C LYS A 13 -13.75 -1.28 -2.17
N LEU A 14 -13.13 -1.90 -1.16
CA LEU A 14 -13.82 -2.42 0.02
C LEU A 14 -14.00 -1.37 1.13
N GLN A 15 -13.16 -0.34 1.13
CA GLN A 15 -13.23 0.74 2.11
C GLN A 15 -14.03 1.90 1.55
N ASP A 16 -15.03 2.36 2.30
CA ASP A 16 -15.79 3.58 1.96
C ASP A 16 -14.97 4.86 2.23
N ASN A 17 -13.98 4.77 3.11
CA ASN A 17 -13.09 5.86 3.48
C ASN A 17 -11.98 6.12 2.44
N LYS A 18 -11.35 7.29 2.54
CA LYS A 18 -10.18 7.61 1.71
C LYS A 18 -9.00 6.70 2.07
N VAL A 19 -8.56 5.88 1.11
CA VAL A 19 -7.39 5.01 1.28
C VAL A 19 -6.16 5.68 0.67
N ILE A 20 -5.04 5.67 1.39
CA ILE A 20 -3.71 5.95 0.81
C ILE A 20 -3.09 4.61 0.49
N SER A 21 -2.92 4.31 -0.81
CA SER A 21 -2.29 3.08 -1.27
C SER A 21 -0.90 3.36 -1.80
N ILE A 22 0.06 2.48 -1.52
CA ILE A 22 1.42 2.55 -2.05
C ILE A 22 1.75 1.34 -2.92
N GLY A 23 2.71 1.49 -3.83
CA GLY A 23 3.26 0.37 -4.60
C GLY A 23 4.50 0.76 -5.40
N LYS A 24 5.30 -0.23 -5.81
CA LYS A 24 6.54 -0.02 -6.60
C LYS A 24 6.30 0.06 -8.11
N VAL A 25 5.15 -0.41 -8.59
CA VAL A 25 4.86 -0.55 -10.03
C VAL A 25 3.81 0.48 -10.44
N GLU A 26 4.27 1.55 -11.09
CA GLU A 26 3.41 2.68 -11.51
C GLU A 26 2.21 2.22 -12.35
N LYS A 27 2.42 1.31 -13.30
CA LYS A 27 1.36 0.79 -14.17
C LYS A 27 0.21 0.17 -13.38
N GLU A 28 0.51 -0.60 -12.34
CA GLU A 28 -0.50 -1.22 -11.48
C GLU A 28 -1.25 -0.18 -10.66
N LEU A 29 -0.58 0.87 -10.18
CA LEU A 29 -1.23 1.96 -9.46
C LEU A 29 -2.18 2.76 -10.36
N ILE A 30 -1.79 3.03 -11.61
CA ILE A 30 -2.63 3.69 -12.61
C ILE A 30 -3.86 2.83 -12.92
N GLU A 31 -3.70 1.51 -13.02
CA GLU A 31 -4.81 0.59 -13.21
C GLU A 31 -5.79 0.63 -12.03
N ALA A 32 -5.28 0.60 -10.80
CA ALA A 32 -6.10 0.72 -9.60
C ALA A 32 -6.85 2.06 -9.52
N GLN A 33 -6.21 3.18 -9.92
CA GLN A 33 -6.86 4.50 -9.96
C GLN A 33 -8.05 4.54 -10.94
N LYS A 34 -8.01 3.78 -12.03
CA LYS A 34 -9.14 3.72 -12.99
C LYS A 34 -10.36 2.99 -12.41
N SER A 35 -10.15 2.12 -11.44
CA SER A 35 -11.21 1.28 -10.85
C SER A 35 -11.62 1.72 -9.44
N THR A 36 -10.99 2.76 -8.89
CA THR A 36 -11.25 3.27 -7.52
C THR A 36 -11.32 4.80 -7.55
N LEU A 37 -12.32 5.39 -6.91
CA LEU A 37 -12.52 6.86 -6.90
C LEU A 37 -12.12 7.52 -5.57
N ASN A 38 -11.89 6.72 -4.53
CA ASN A 38 -11.66 7.13 -3.16
C ASN A 38 -10.23 6.79 -2.68
N SER A 39 -9.29 6.54 -3.59
CA SER A 39 -7.91 6.23 -3.25
C SER A 39 -6.94 7.33 -3.69
N LEU A 40 -5.90 7.57 -2.89
CA LEU A 40 -4.69 8.26 -3.29
C LEU A 40 -3.59 7.23 -3.46
N ASN A 41 -3.19 6.98 -4.71
CA ASN A 41 -2.12 6.02 -5.01
C ASN A 41 -0.78 6.73 -5.13
N ILE A 42 0.23 6.24 -4.41
CA ILE A 42 1.57 6.82 -4.35
C ILE A 42 2.60 5.77 -4.78
N LEU A 43 3.45 6.12 -5.76
CA LEU A 43 4.58 5.30 -6.17
C LEU A 43 5.64 5.34 -5.06
N MET A 44 5.80 4.24 -4.32
CA MET A 44 6.69 4.16 -3.16
C MET A 44 7.12 2.71 -2.88
N ASP A 45 8.36 2.56 -2.43
CA ASP A 45 8.88 1.30 -1.91
C ASP A 45 8.46 1.10 -0.45
N ALA A 46 7.88 -0.05 -0.13
CA ALA A 46 7.47 -0.38 1.23
C ALA A 46 8.65 -0.55 2.21
N THR A 47 9.88 -0.79 1.75
CA THR A 47 11.07 -0.77 2.62
C THR A 47 11.46 0.65 3.01
N ASN A 48 11.06 1.64 2.19
CA ASN A 48 11.38 3.05 2.40
C ASN A 48 10.10 3.91 2.48
N LEU A 49 9.32 3.68 3.53
CA LEU A 49 8.16 4.51 3.85
C LEU A 49 8.61 5.91 4.29
N ASN A 50 8.14 6.93 3.57
CA ASN A 50 8.44 8.34 3.86
C ASN A 50 7.27 9.06 4.57
N PHE A 51 6.51 8.31 5.37
CA PHE A 51 5.47 8.86 6.23
C PHE A 51 6.04 9.11 7.64
N LEU A 52 5.40 10.00 8.40
CA LEU A 52 5.72 10.15 9.81
C LEU A 52 5.23 8.91 10.57
N GLU A 53 5.87 8.62 11.69
CA GLU A 53 5.41 7.55 12.58
C GLU A 53 3.98 7.83 13.06
N GLU A 54 3.19 6.77 13.25
CA GLU A 54 1.79 6.79 13.69
C GLU A 54 0.88 7.69 12.82
N SER A 55 1.18 7.81 11.53
CA SER A 55 0.37 8.56 10.56
C SER A 55 -0.94 7.86 10.20
N PHE A 56 -1.02 6.54 10.41
CA PHE A 56 -2.15 5.73 10.00
C PHE A 56 -2.71 4.88 11.15
N GLU A 57 -4.02 4.97 11.37
CA GLU A 57 -4.71 4.13 12.35
C GLU A 57 -4.72 2.64 11.93
N VAL A 58 -4.80 2.38 10.62
CA VAL A 58 -4.86 1.02 10.07
C VAL A 58 -3.93 0.90 8.88
N VAL A 59 -3.10 -0.14 8.90
CA VAL A 59 -2.23 -0.53 7.78
C VAL A 59 -2.64 -1.91 7.28
N THR A 60 -2.88 -2.04 5.98
CA THR A 60 -3.23 -3.31 5.32
C THR A 60 -2.16 -3.74 4.33
N SER A 61 -2.08 -5.04 4.08
CA SER A 61 -1.33 -5.64 2.98
C SER A 61 -2.07 -6.90 2.53
N PHE A 62 -2.74 -6.83 1.38
CA PHE A 62 -3.49 -7.97 0.85
C PHE A 62 -2.69 -8.70 -0.23
N PHE A 63 -2.20 -9.90 0.09
CA PHE A 63 -1.31 -10.73 -0.73
C PHE A 63 0.06 -10.12 -1.10
N THR A 64 0.31 -8.84 -0.82
CA THR A 64 1.54 -8.13 -1.21
C THR A 64 2.79 -8.72 -0.59
N LEU A 65 2.79 -9.07 0.70
CA LEU A 65 3.96 -9.67 1.37
C LEU A 65 4.45 -10.96 0.67
N MET A 66 3.59 -11.71 -0.02
CA MET A 66 4.00 -12.91 -0.77
C MET A 66 4.85 -12.57 -2.00
N CYS A 67 4.65 -11.39 -2.58
CA CYS A 67 5.37 -10.89 -3.75
C CYS A 67 6.67 -10.16 -3.38
N ILE A 68 6.86 -9.84 -2.10
CA ILE A 68 8.07 -9.18 -1.59
C ILE A 68 9.17 -10.25 -1.37
N PRO A 69 10.42 -9.98 -1.80
CA PRO A 69 11.57 -10.85 -1.51
C PRO A 69 11.67 -11.17 -0.02
N THR A 70 12.12 -12.37 0.33
CA THR A 70 12.06 -12.83 1.73
C THR A 70 12.94 -11.97 2.64
N GLU A 71 14.07 -11.53 2.12
CA GLU A 71 15.03 -10.63 2.74
C GLU A 71 14.45 -9.25 3.12
N ASP A 72 13.43 -8.77 2.39
CA ASP A 72 12.85 -7.44 2.60
C ASP A 72 11.60 -7.48 3.51
N ARG A 73 11.03 -8.66 3.76
CA ARG A 73 9.73 -8.79 4.47
C ARG A 73 9.79 -8.29 5.91
N GLU A 74 10.86 -8.58 6.63
CA GLU A 74 11.00 -8.13 8.02
C GLU A 74 11.07 -6.60 8.10
N GLU A 75 11.79 -5.97 7.18
CA GLU A 75 11.86 -4.52 7.09
C GLU A 75 10.48 -3.93 6.81
N VAL A 76 9.75 -4.45 5.81
CA VAL A 76 8.40 -3.98 5.48
C VAL A 76 7.45 -4.15 6.66
N LEU A 77 7.47 -5.30 7.34
CA LEU A 77 6.65 -5.54 8.54
C LEU A 77 6.99 -4.57 9.67
N SER A 78 8.28 -4.27 9.87
CA SER A 78 8.72 -3.30 10.89
C SER A 78 8.18 -1.89 10.58
N LYS A 79 8.19 -1.50 9.30
CA LYS A 79 7.68 -0.22 8.83
C LYS A 79 6.16 -0.14 9.01
N MET A 80 5.43 -1.22 8.74
CA MET A 80 3.98 -1.28 8.97
C MET A 80 3.59 -1.05 10.44
N TRP A 81 4.40 -1.52 11.40
CA TRP A 81 4.10 -1.39 12.81
C TRP A 81 4.26 0.02 13.39
N ILE A 82 5.11 0.83 12.77
CA ILE A 82 5.44 2.18 13.24
C ILE A 82 4.68 3.24 12.41
N SER A 83 4.12 2.87 11.26
CA SER A 83 3.39 3.77 10.37
C SER A 83 2.04 4.20 10.89
#